data_AF-A0AAV4AH07-F1
#
_entry.id   AF-A0AAV4AH07-F1
#
_cell.length_a   1.000
_cell.length_b   1.000
_cell.length_c   1.000
_cell.angle_alpha   90.00
_cell.angle_beta   90.00
_cell.angle_gamma   90.00
#
_symmetry.space_group_name_H-M   'P 1'
#
loop_
_entity.id
_entity.type
_entity.pdbx_description
1 polymer ?
#
loop_
_entity_poly.entity_id
_entity_poly.type
_entity_poly.pdbx_seq_one_letter_code
_entity_poly.pdbx_strand_id
1 'polypeptide(L)'
;MIEYATGRYTRKAVVDSFRELIGPRASWCGLWICMVSFLIGCYYSVILGWCFYYFIYCIWHDLPTQPEQSQGIFKEFAMESKWPILTTGLAVTLACLCVVKGVKTIEKVCLCLVPVLLLILAFTFVWALSRPSADLGLLYLFKPNWASLGKPRMWVDALSQNAFDTAAGAGLLVPYASYMTRNHGIVRYATLIPAANNLISLIAGMTIFSAVFSTMLVLRPQYTEADIINILMNSGPGNTGLTFIWLPVLFETAGTLGRALACLFFLCLSFAGLTSLIASVEQFTHTLEDWGMRRLYAVFLCLILMFGISQASANDIMILTNQDFVWGFALVINGLLLLYLVWHVGALVYREEFINEYGTDDWHLAVTWDWVVRYIAPVEAVVLIVWWTVSLISSQTRNGPEWYELGTETFMLTLVQWAGLMVLLIAGNMAAVYFYFRRRYRRGESTRLIGRTYT
;
A
#
# COMPACT_ATOMS: atom_id res chain seq x y z
N MET A 1 -13.48 3.98 5.37
CA MET A 1 -14.51 4.56 6.27
C MET A 1 -14.23 4.30 7.74
N ILE A 2 -14.06 3.03 8.16
CA ILE A 2 -13.72 2.64 9.56
C ILE A 2 -12.48 3.40 10.06
N GLU A 3 -11.42 3.47 9.26
CA GLU A 3 -10.20 4.17 9.68
C GLU A 3 -10.40 5.67 9.92
N TYR A 4 -11.14 6.34 9.03
CA TYR A 4 -11.48 7.76 9.19
C TYR A 4 -12.32 8.00 10.45
N ALA A 5 -13.36 7.19 10.67
CA ALA A 5 -14.21 7.31 11.85
C ALA A 5 -13.41 7.06 13.14
N THR A 6 -12.61 5.99 13.17
CA THR A 6 -11.76 5.62 14.31
C THR A 6 -10.82 6.76 14.66
N GLY A 7 -9.99 7.21 13.71
CA GLY A 7 -8.98 8.23 13.98
C GLY A 7 -9.59 9.58 14.35
N ARG A 8 -10.67 10.00 13.65
CA ARG A 8 -11.37 11.26 13.95
C ARG A 8 -11.98 11.24 15.36
N TYR A 9 -12.55 10.12 15.76
CA TYR A 9 -13.23 9.98 17.05
C TYR A 9 -12.24 9.88 18.22
N THR A 10 -11.22 9.03 18.11
CA THR A 10 -10.23 8.80 19.19
C THR A 10 -9.16 9.88 19.25
N ARG A 11 -8.88 10.57 18.12
CA ARG A 11 -7.80 11.54 17.97
C ARG A 11 -6.42 10.93 18.26
N LYS A 12 -6.26 9.63 17.97
CA LYS A 12 -5.06 8.83 18.23
C LYS A 12 -4.67 8.00 17.02
N ALA A 13 -3.45 7.48 17.01
CA ALA A 13 -3.00 6.46 16.06
C ALA A 13 -3.73 5.14 16.29
N VAL A 14 -3.50 4.18 15.38
CA VAL A 14 -4.21 2.90 15.36
C VAL A 14 -4.03 2.11 16.66
N VAL A 15 -2.84 2.08 17.27
CA VAL A 15 -2.57 1.31 18.49
C VAL A 15 -3.43 1.79 19.65
N ASP A 16 -3.34 3.08 19.97
CA ASP A 16 -4.07 3.62 21.13
C ASP A 16 -5.57 3.79 20.84
N SER A 17 -5.99 3.80 19.57
CA SER A 17 -7.41 3.69 19.21
C SER A 17 -8.01 2.35 19.62
N PHE A 18 -7.33 1.22 19.35
CA PHE A 18 -7.77 -0.10 19.85
C PHE A 18 -7.76 -0.16 21.38
N ARG A 19 -6.74 0.43 22.00
CA ARG A 19 -6.62 0.50 23.45
C ARG A 19 -7.76 1.26 24.11
N GLU A 20 -8.22 2.35 23.50
CA GLU A 20 -9.30 3.18 24.02
C GLU A 20 -10.68 2.58 23.80
N LEU A 21 -10.94 2.05 22.60
CA LEU A 21 -12.27 1.56 22.23
C LEU A 21 -12.58 0.16 22.75
N ILE A 22 -11.57 -0.70 22.93
CA ILE A 22 -11.74 -2.10 23.38
C ILE A 22 -11.08 -2.31 24.75
N GLY A 23 -9.87 -1.78 24.93
CA GLY A 23 -9.12 -1.89 26.18
C GLY A 23 -7.64 -2.26 25.98
N PRO A 24 -6.82 -2.19 27.06
CA PRO A 24 -5.38 -2.33 26.97
C PRO A 24 -4.90 -3.70 26.46
N ARG A 25 -5.70 -4.75 26.65
CA ARG A 25 -5.38 -6.09 26.12
C ARG A 25 -5.53 -6.18 24.60
N ALA A 26 -6.27 -5.28 23.95
CA ALA A 26 -6.46 -5.27 22.50
C ALA A 26 -5.41 -4.44 21.74
N SER A 27 -4.50 -3.77 22.44
CA SER A 27 -3.46 -2.93 21.80
C SER A 27 -2.57 -3.73 20.82
N TRP A 28 -2.44 -5.05 21.00
CA TRP A 28 -1.68 -5.90 20.07
C TRP A 28 -2.30 -5.92 18.66
N CYS A 29 -3.62 -5.75 18.53
CA CYS A 29 -4.29 -5.68 17.22
C CYS A 29 -3.85 -4.43 16.46
N GLY A 30 -3.85 -3.28 17.13
CA GLY A 30 -3.36 -2.05 16.54
C GLY A 30 -1.85 -2.07 16.29
N LEU A 31 -1.07 -2.73 17.16
CA LEU A 31 0.36 -2.95 16.95
C LEU A 31 0.62 -3.81 15.71
N TRP A 32 -0.19 -4.86 15.49
CA TRP A 32 -0.11 -5.68 14.29
C TRP A 32 -0.32 -4.83 13.04
N ILE A 33 -1.40 -4.04 13.00
CA ILE A 33 -1.71 -3.14 11.88
C ILE A 33 -0.56 -2.15 11.63
N CYS A 34 -0.05 -1.53 12.71
CA CYS A 34 1.07 -0.59 12.61
C CYS A 34 2.35 -1.24 12.09
N MET A 35 2.68 -2.44 12.57
CA MET A 35 3.92 -3.13 12.18
C MET A 35 3.84 -3.68 10.75
N VAL A 36 2.70 -4.23 10.33
CA VAL A 36 2.53 -4.70 8.95
C VAL A 36 2.70 -3.52 7.98
N SER A 37 2.03 -2.39 8.21
CA SER A 37 2.15 -1.22 7.33
C SER A 37 3.55 -0.60 7.37
N PHE A 38 4.24 -0.67 8.51
CA PHE A 38 5.63 -0.24 8.63
C PHE A 38 6.59 -1.16 7.84
N LEU A 39 6.41 -2.48 7.91
CA LEU A 39 7.20 -3.46 7.16
C LEU A 39 6.94 -3.36 5.65
N ILE A 40 5.70 -3.08 5.25
CA ILE A 40 5.38 -2.72 3.86
C ILE A 40 6.16 -1.48 3.44
N GLY A 41 6.12 -0.43 4.26
CA GLY A 41 6.91 0.78 4.02
C GLY A 41 8.41 0.52 3.86
N CYS A 42 8.96 -0.49 4.56
CA CYS A 42 10.38 -0.83 4.46
C CYS A 42 10.76 -1.35 3.07
N TYR A 43 10.14 -2.44 2.58
CA TYR A 43 10.50 -2.94 1.23
C TYR A 43 10.02 -1.99 0.13
N TYR A 44 8.89 -1.30 0.34
CA TYR A 44 8.35 -0.32 -0.62
C TYR A 44 9.31 0.86 -0.83
N SER A 45 10.03 1.28 0.21
CA SER A 45 11.03 2.35 0.10
C SER A 45 12.18 2.00 -0.86
N VAL A 46 12.45 0.70 -1.08
CA VAL A 46 13.42 0.23 -2.06
C VAL A 46 12.93 0.46 -3.48
N ILE A 47 11.64 0.15 -3.76
CA ILE A 47 11.01 0.39 -5.06
C ILE A 47 10.97 1.91 -5.37
N LEU A 48 10.67 2.74 -4.37
CA LEU A 48 10.77 4.19 -4.51
C LEU A 48 12.22 4.64 -4.81
N GLY A 49 13.22 4.01 -4.18
CA GLY A 49 14.62 4.21 -4.50
C GLY A 49 14.96 3.89 -5.97
N TRP A 50 14.38 2.81 -6.51
CA TRP A 50 14.51 2.46 -7.93
C TRP A 50 13.91 3.54 -8.84
N CYS A 51 12.74 4.09 -8.50
CA CYS A 51 12.14 5.19 -9.25
C CYS A 51 13.05 6.43 -9.28
N PHE A 52 13.66 6.79 -8.15
CA PHE A 52 14.63 7.90 -8.11
C PHE A 52 15.86 7.64 -8.97
N TYR A 53 16.39 6.42 -8.92
CA TYR A 53 17.53 6.03 -9.76
C TYR A 53 17.18 6.20 -11.24
N TYR A 54 16.07 5.63 -11.69
CA TYR A 54 15.66 5.67 -13.10
C TYR A 54 15.31 7.09 -13.56
N PHE A 55 14.70 7.92 -12.70
CA PHE A 55 14.49 9.33 -13.00
C PHE A 55 15.81 10.05 -13.32
N ILE A 56 16.84 9.85 -12.49
CA ILE A 56 18.17 10.44 -12.71
C ILE A 56 18.85 9.77 -13.91
N TYR A 57 18.73 8.45 -14.06
CA TYR A 57 19.34 7.69 -15.15
C TYR A 57 18.89 8.22 -16.51
N CYS A 58 17.58 8.39 -16.72
CA CYS A 58 17.01 8.93 -17.97
C CYS A 58 17.42 10.38 -18.26
N ILE A 59 17.87 11.15 -17.24
CA ILE A 59 18.40 12.50 -17.45
C ILE A 59 19.82 12.47 -18.02
N TRP A 60 20.62 11.46 -17.69
CA TRP A 60 22.06 11.43 -18.02
C TRP A 60 22.44 10.41 -19.08
N HIS A 61 21.64 9.37 -19.28
CA HIS A 61 21.89 8.27 -20.20
C HIS A 61 20.80 8.18 -21.25
N ASP A 62 21.16 7.60 -22.39
CA ASP A 62 20.19 7.25 -23.43
C ASP A 62 19.36 6.03 -23.00
N LEU A 63 18.13 5.95 -23.50
CA LEU A 63 17.25 4.84 -23.14
C LEU A 63 17.65 3.56 -23.88
N PRO A 64 17.42 2.37 -23.27
CA PRO A 64 17.73 1.11 -23.92
C PRO A 64 16.86 0.88 -25.15
N THR A 65 17.46 0.35 -26.22
CA THR A 65 16.74 0.08 -27.48
C THR A 65 16.16 -1.33 -27.54
N GLN A 66 16.66 -2.25 -26.72
CA GLN A 66 16.23 -3.64 -26.65
C GLN A 66 15.92 -4.08 -25.21
N PRO A 67 14.97 -5.00 -25.00
CA PRO A 67 14.65 -5.52 -23.67
C PRO A 67 15.84 -6.12 -22.92
N GLU A 68 16.72 -6.85 -23.61
CA GLU A 68 17.93 -7.45 -23.02
C GLU A 68 18.88 -6.39 -22.44
N GLN A 69 19.04 -5.26 -23.15
CA GLN A 69 19.83 -4.14 -22.68
C GLN A 69 19.20 -3.51 -21.43
N SER A 70 17.87 -3.32 -21.43
CA SER A 70 17.16 -2.78 -20.25
C SER A 70 17.22 -3.74 -19.06
N GLN A 71 17.14 -5.05 -19.28
CA GLN A 71 17.35 -6.06 -18.25
C GLN A 71 18.78 -6.01 -17.69
N GLY A 72 19.78 -5.82 -18.55
CA GLY A 72 21.17 -5.62 -18.14
C GLY A 72 21.33 -4.41 -17.20
N ILE A 73 20.76 -3.26 -17.58
CA ILE A 73 20.77 -2.03 -16.76
C ILE A 73 20.10 -2.28 -15.40
N PHE A 74 18.93 -2.92 -15.40
CA PHE A 74 18.23 -3.23 -14.16
C PHE A 74 19.04 -4.19 -13.28
N LYS A 75 19.62 -5.24 -13.86
CA LYS A 75 20.43 -6.23 -13.13
C LYS A 75 21.68 -5.58 -12.52
N GLU A 76 22.41 -4.79 -13.31
CA GLU A 76 23.58 -4.06 -12.85
C GLU A 76 23.22 -3.16 -11.65
N PHE A 77 22.14 -2.40 -11.78
CA PHE A 77 21.65 -1.52 -10.73
C PHE A 77 21.17 -2.29 -9.49
N ALA A 78 20.18 -3.18 -9.63
CA ALA A 78 19.42 -3.76 -8.53
C ALA A 78 20.11 -4.96 -7.86
N MET A 79 20.96 -5.69 -8.59
CA MET A 79 21.57 -6.94 -8.11
C MET A 79 23.09 -6.86 -7.98
N GLU A 80 23.77 -6.10 -8.84
CA GLU A 80 25.25 -6.10 -8.91
C GLU A 80 25.88 -4.83 -8.30
N SER A 81 25.08 -3.83 -7.93
CA SER A 81 25.56 -2.56 -7.36
C SER A 81 25.07 -2.30 -5.93
N LYS A 82 25.60 -1.23 -5.32
CA LYS A 82 25.15 -0.70 -4.02
C LYS A 82 24.26 0.53 -4.15
N TRP A 83 23.86 0.90 -5.36
CA TRP A 83 22.93 2.02 -5.60
C TRP A 83 21.56 1.85 -4.91
N PRO A 84 20.96 0.65 -4.81
CA PRO A 84 19.69 0.48 -4.10
C PRO A 84 19.77 0.90 -2.62
N ILE A 85 20.88 0.65 -1.92
CA ILE A 85 21.11 1.10 -0.53
C ILE A 85 21.02 2.63 -0.44
N LEU A 86 21.75 3.32 -1.31
CA LEU A 86 21.83 4.79 -1.31
C LEU A 86 20.48 5.43 -1.64
N THR A 87 19.80 4.92 -2.68
CA THR A 87 18.52 5.46 -3.14
C THR A 87 17.38 5.14 -2.18
N THR A 88 17.40 3.98 -1.51
CA THR A 88 16.50 3.65 -0.39
C THR A 88 16.73 4.61 0.79
N GLY A 89 17.99 4.89 1.13
CA GLY A 89 18.34 5.87 2.16
C GLY A 89 17.79 7.26 1.85
N LEU A 90 17.89 7.69 0.59
CA LEU A 90 17.29 8.93 0.13
C LEU A 90 15.75 8.92 0.25
N ALA A 91 15.09 7.83 -0.16
CA ALA A 91 13.64 7.65 -0.07
C ALA A 91 13.12 7.78 1.36
N VAL A 92 13.69 7.01 2.30
CA VAL A 92 13.30 7.06 3.72
C VAL A 92 13.58 8.45 4.31
N THR A 93 14.73 9.04 3.98
CA THR A 93 15.09 10.38 4.49
C THR A 93 14.10 11.44 4.01
N LEU A 94 13.77 11.47 2.72
CA LEU A 94 12.81 12.43 2.16
C LEU A 94 11.42 12.26 2.78
N ALA A 95 10.94 11.02 2.94
CA ALA A 95 9.66 10.76 3.59
C ALA A 95 9.64 11.25 5.04
N CYS A 96 10.69 10.95 5.82
CA CYS A 96 10.81 11.42 7.21
C CYS A 96 10.88 12.95 7.30
N LEU A 97 11.60 13.63 6.39
CA LEU A 97 11.65 15.10 6.35
C LEU A 97 10.27 15.73 6.14
N CYS A 98 9.42 15.10 5.32
CA CYS A 98 8.04 15.56 5.08
C CYS A 98 7.15 15.44 6.33
N VAL A 99 7.50 14.55 7.26
CA VAL A 99 6.73 14.24 8.47
C VAL A 99 7.18 15.08 9.68
N VAL A 100 8.36 15.71 9.67
CA VAL A 100 8.95 16.37 10.86
C VAL A 100 8.00 17.34 11.61
N LYS A 101 7.17 18.12 10.89
CA LYS A 101 6.22 19.07 11.51
C LYS A 101 4.75 18.65 11.46
N GLY A 102 4.47 17.36 11.26
CA GLY A 102 3.09 16.87 11.19
C GLY A 102 2.41 17.21 9.87
N VAL A 103 1.08 17.20 9.93
CA VAL A 103 0.21 17.54 8.80
C VAL A 103 0.59 18.88 8.15
N LYS A 104 1.13 19.84 8.90
CA LYS A 104 1.56 21.14 8.33
C LYS A 104 2.63 21.01 7.23
N THR A 105 3.56 20.06 7.34
CA THR A 105 4.55 19.83 6.27
C THR A 105 4.01 18.85 5.25
N ILE A 106 3.31 17.80 5.69
CA ILE A 106 2.71 16.82 4.78
C ILE A 106 1.77 17.50 3.79
N GLU A 107 0.87 18.36 4.27
CA GLU A 107 -0.07 19.12 3.44
C GLU A 107 0.67 19.98 2.41
N LYS A 108 1.68 20.75 2.83
CA LYS A 108 2.48 21.58 1.91
C LYS A 108 3.17 20.78 0.82
N VAL A 109 3.71 19.62 1.19
CA VAL A 109 4.38 18.73 0.24
C VAL A 109 3.35 18.14 -0.73
N CYS A 110 2.24 17.59 -0.22
CA CYS A 110 1.19 16.99 -1.05
C CYS A 110 0.49 18.01 -1.96
N LEU A 111 0.32 19.26 -1.52
CA LEU A 111 -0.19 20.37 -2.33
C LEU A 111 0.73 20.74 -3.51
N CYS A 112 1.99 20.29 -3.50
CA CYS A 112 2.90 20.40 -4.63
C CYS A 112 2.94 19.08 -5.43
N LEU A 113 3.22 17.96 -4.76
CA LEU A 113 3.45 16.67 -5.43
C LEU A 113 2.20 16.16 -6.17
N VAL A 114 1.02 16.22 -5.55
CA VAL A 114 -0.20 15.62 -6.13
C VAL A 114 -0.68 16.40 -7.36
N PRO A 115 -0.75 17.74 -7.38
CA PRO A 115 -1.09 18.47 -8.60
C PRO A 115 -0.07 18.24 -9.73
N VAL A 116 1.22 18.23 -9.44
CA VAL A 116 2.26 17.98 -10.46
C VAL A 116 2.13 16.55 -11.01
N LEU A 117 1.91 15.56 -10.14
CA LEU A 117 1.62 14.18 -10.53
C LEU A 117 0.45 14.11 -11.52
N LEU A 118 -0.67 14.77 -11.19
CA LEU A 118 -1.87 14.80 -12.04
C LEU A 118 -1.62 15.50 -13.38
N LEU A 119 -0.84 16.59 -13.39
CA LEU A 119 -0.47 17.28 -14.63
C LEU A 119 0.37 16.39 -15.53
N ILE A 120 1.36 15.67 -14.95
CA ILE A 120 2.18 14.73 -15.70
C ILE A 120 1.30 13.61 -16.27
N LEU A 121 0.44 13.01 -15.45
CA LEU A 121 -0.46 11.94 -15.89
C LEU A 121 -1.43 12.41 -16.99
N ALA A 122 -2.02 13.59 -16.85
CA ALA A 122 -2.91 14.13 -17.88
C ALA A 122 -2.17 14.38 -19.19
N PHE A 123 -0.95 14.92 -19.13
CA PHE A 123 -0.11 15.13 -20.31
C PHE A 123 0.26 13.80 -20.98
N THR A 124 0.75 12.81 -20.22
CA THR A 124 1.14 11.51 -20.78
C THR A 124 -0.06 10.73 -21.30
N PHE A 125 -1.23 10.86 -20.67
CA PHE A 125 -2.49 10.30 -21.14
C PHE A 125 -2.90 10.86 -22.51
N VAL A 126 -2.95 12.19 -22.66
CA VAL A 126 -3.29 12.83 -23.95
C VAL A 126 -2.26 12.47 -25.02
N TRP A 127 -0.97 12.46 -24.66
CA TRP A 127 0.07 12.03 -25.58
C TRP A 127 -0.13 10.58 -26.02
N ALA A 128 -0.37 9.64 -25.10
CA ALA A 128 -0.57 8.23 -25.40
C ALA A 128 -1.77 8.00 -26.32
N LEU A 129 -2.87 8.73 -26.13
CA LEU A 129 -4.05 8.66 -27.00
C LEU A 129 -3.82 9.22 -28.41
N SER A 130 -2.88 10.17 -28.55
CA SER A 130 -2.54 10.76 -29.86
C SER A 130 -1.67 9.83 -30.72
N ARG A 131 -1.23 8.69 -30.18
CA ARG A 131 -0.30 7.77 -30.86
C ARG A 131 -1.03 6.89 -31.88
N PRO A 132 -0.37 6.52 -33.00
CA PRO A 132 -0.97 5.61 -33.98
C PRO A 132 -1.27 4.25 -33.34
N SER A 133 -2.41 3.65 -33.63
CA SER A 133 -2.84 2.36 -33.07
C SER A 133 -3.10 2.36 -31.55
N ALA A 134 -3.21 3.53 -30.91
CA ALA A 134 -3.62 3.64 -29.51
C ALA A 134 -5.05 3.12 -29.27
N ASP A 135 -5.91 3.26 -30.28
CA ASP A 135 -7.28 2.75 -30.30
C ASP A 135 -7.34 1.23 -30.14
N LEU A 136 -6.36 0.48 -30.64
CA LEU A 136 -6.28 -0.98 -30.44
C LEU A 136 -6.01 -1.34 -28.98
N GLY A 137 -5.17 -0.57 -28.28
CA GLY A 137 -4.93 -0.76 -26.85
C GLY A 137 -6.19 -0.49 -26.02
N LEU A 138 -6.94 0.57 -26.36
CA LEU A 138 -8.23 0.86 -25.73
C LEU A 138 -9.29 -0.19 -26.05
N LEU A 139 -9.36 -0.63 -27.31
CA LEU A 139 -10.29 -1.67 -27.74
C LEU A 139 -10.02 -2.95 -26.96
N TYR A 140 -8.76 -3.35 -26.79
CA TYR A 140 -8.40 -4.49 -25.97
C TYR A 140 -8.85 -4.31 -24.51
N LEU A 141 -8.54 -3.16 -23.89
CA LEU A 141 -8.84 -2.88 -22.49
C LEU A 141 -10.35 -2.90 -22.19
N PHE A 142 -11.17 -2.37 -23.10
CA PHE A 142 -12.62 -2.24 -22.91
C PHE A 142 -13.45 -3.33 -23.57
N LYS A 143 -12.84 -4.28 -24.30
CA LYS A 143 -13.55 -5.40 -24.92
C LYS A 143 -14.04 -6.37 -23.84
N PRO A 144 -15.35 -6.46 -23.57
CA PRO A 144 -15.86 -7.27 -22.48
C PRO A 144 -15.72 -8.76 -22.85
N ASN A 145 -15.12 -9.52 -21.94
CA ASN A 145 -15.17 -10.98 -21.98
C ASN A 145 -16.14 -11.50 -20.91
N TRP A 146 -17.41 -11.61 -21.28
CA TRP A 146 -18.48 -12.02 -20.36
C TRP A 146 -18.25 -13.41 -19.75
N ALA A 147 -17.58 -14.32 -20.47
CA ALA A 147 -17.23 -15.64 -19.95
C ALA A 147 -16.26 -15.56 -18.76
N SER A 148 -15.47 -14.48 -18.65
CA SER A 148 -14.58 -14.27 -17.51
C SER A 148 -15.35 -13.97 -16.22
N LEU A 149 -16.57 -13.41 -16.26
CA LEU A 149 -17.38 -13.17 -15.06
C LEU A 149 -17.81 -14.48 -14.39
N GLY A 150 -17.89 -15.58 -15.15
CA GLY A 150 -18.15 -16.91 -14.63
C GLY A 150 -16.95 -17.57 -13.94
N LYS A 151 -15.77 -16.94 -13.96
CA LYS A 151 -14.54 -17.48 -13.35
C LYS A 151 -14.39 -16.90 -11.93
N PRO A 152 -14.45 -17.71 -10.86
CA PRO A 152 -14.30 -17.23 -9.48
C PRO A 152 -13.00 -16.46 -9.24
N ARG A 153 -11.91 -16.88 -9.90
CA ARG A 153 -10.60 -16.23 -9.82
C ARG A 153 -10.63 -14.75 -10.19
N MET A 154 -11.42 -14.36 -11.19
CA MET A 154 -11.52 -12.96 -11.61
C MET A 154 -12.03 -12.05 -10.49
N TRP A 155 -13.04 -12.50 -9.75
CA TRP A 155 -13.60 -11.73 -8.64
C TRP A 155 -12.62 -11.61 -7.49
N VAL A 156 -11.89 -12.69 -7.18
CA VAL A 156 -10.85 -12.66 -6.15
C VAL A 156 -9.73 -11.69 -6.54
N ASP A 157 -9.23 -11.77 -7.77
CA ASP A 157 -8.19 -10.87 -8.29
C ASP A 157 -8.67 -9.39 -8.23
N ALA A 158 -9.93 -9.12 -8.59
CA ALA A 158 -10.51 -7.77 -8.55
C ALA A 158 -10.66 -7.22 -7.11
N LEU A 159 -11.15 -8.05 -6.18
CA LEU A 159 -11.31 -7.67 -4.77
C LEU A 159 -9.95 -7.43 -4.11
N SER A 160 -8.97 -8.32 -4.36
CA SER A 160 -7.60 -8.13 -3.91
C SER A 160 -7.03 -6.83 -4.46
N GLN A 161 -7.09 -6.60 -5.78
CA GLN A 161 -6.60 -5.36 -6.40
C GLN A 161 -7.20 -4.12 -5.76
N ASN A 162 -8.53 -4.08 -5.56
CA ASN A 162 -9.19 -2.92 -4.97
C ASN A 162 -8.80 -2.67 -3.50
N ALA A 163 -8.60 -3.74 -2.71
CA ALA A 163 -8.14 -3.63 -1.33
C ALA A 163 -6.72 -3.08 -1.24
N PHE A 164 -5.80 -3.57 -2.10
CA PHE A 164 -4.42 -3.12 -2.17
C PHE A 164 -4.29 -1.69 -2.72
N ASP A 165 -5.01 -1.37 -3.80
CA ASP A 165 -4.95 -0.06 -4.48
C ASP A 165 -5.39 1.08 -3.55
N THR A 166 -6.42 0.85 -2.74
CA THR A 166 -6.92 1.84 -1.78
C THR A 166 -6.19 1.82 -0.43
N ALA A 167 -5.23 0.90 -0.24
CA ALA A 167 -4.60 0.57 1.04
C ALA A 167 -5.62 0.34 2.18
N ALA A 168 -6.79 -0.22 1.84
CA ALA A 168 -7.88 -0.41 2.79
C ALA A 168 -7.45 -1.38 3.90
N GLY A 169 -7.57 -0.94 5.14
CA GLY A 169 -7.22 -1.74 6.29
C GLY A 169 -5.78 -1.58 6.76
N ALA A 170 -4.92 -0.86 6.02
CA ALA A 170 -3.54 -0.62 6.44
C ALA A 170 -3.41 0.22 7.74
N GLY A 171 -4.49 0.88 8.17
CA GLY A 171 -4.45 1.76 9.35
C GLY A 171 -3.76 3.10 9.09
N LEU A 172 -3.33 3.35 7.85
CA LEU A 172 -2.64 4.56 7.41
C LEU A 172 -3.54 5.78 7.50
N LEU A 173 -4.85 5.61 7.34
CA LEU A 173 -5.81 6.71 7.36
C LEU A 173 -6.20 7.13 8.78
N VAL A 174 -6.02 6.26 9.78
CA VAL A 174 -6.30 6.56 11.20
C VAL A 174 -5.50 7.77 11.71
N PRO A 175 -4.15 7.84 11.59
CA PRO A 175 -3.40 9.01 12.02
C PRO A 175 -3.75 10.26 11.23
N TYR A 176 -4.07 10.18 9.93
CA TYR A 176 -4.54 11.36 9.19
C TYR A 176 -5.89 11.87 9.71
N ALA A 177 -6.80 10.94 10.02
CA ALA A 177 -8.09 11.26 10.56
C ALA A 177 -8.02 11.82 11.99
N SER A 178 -6.97 11.52 12.75
CA SER A 178 -6.74 12.10 14.09
C SER A 178 -6.62 13.63 14.05
N TYR A 179 -6.25 14.21 12.90
CA TYR A 179 -6.19 15.65 12.70
C TYR A 179 -7.55 16.26 12.31
N MET A 180 -8.51 15.47 11.81
CA MET A 180 -9.82 15.95 11.33
C MET A 180 -10.76 16.39 12.46
N THR A 181 -11.37 17.58 12.32
CA THR A 181 -12.43 18.05 13.23
C THR A 181 -13.80 17.47 12.87
N ARG A 182 -14.81 17.68 13.71
CA ARG A 182 -16.21 17.25 13.50
C ARG A 182 -16.86 17.75 12.21
N ASN A 183 -16.41 18.91 11.71
CA ASN A 183 -16.92 19.51 10.47
C ASN A 183 -16.37 18.84 9.20
N HIS A 184 -15.40 17.93 9.32
CA HIS A 184 -14.89 17.18 8.17
C HIS A 184 -15.81 16.00 7.89
N GLY A 185 -16.45 16.01 6.71
CA GLY A 185 -17.36 14.94 6.28
C GLY A 185 -16.63 13.65 5.89
N ILE A 186 -16.54 12.70 6.83
CA ILE A 186 -15.85 11.43 6.64
C ILE A 186 -16.57 10.49 5.69
N VAL A 187 -17.90 10.52 5.62
CA VAL A 187 -18.68 9.70 4.68
C VAL A 187 -18.40 10.17 3.26
N ARG A 188 -18.44 11.50 3.05
CA ARG A 188 -18.06 12.11 1.78
C ARG A 188 -16.62 11.77 1.38
N TYR A 189 -15.64 11.93 2.28
CA TYR A 189 -14.24 11.64 1.97
C TYR A 189 -13.98 10.15 1.72
N ALA A 190 -14.55 9.27 2.55
CA ALA A 190 -14.42 7.82 2.37
C ALA A 190 -15.10 7.29 1.11
N THR A 191 -15.99 8.08 0.47
CA THR A 191 -16.62 7.74 -0.80
C THR A 191 -15.85 8.33 -1.98
N LEU A 192 -15.51 9.63 -1.92
CA LEU A 192 -14.91 10.34 -3.04
C LEU A 192 -13.43 10.02 -3.25
N ILE A 193 -12.65 9.81 -2.17
CA ILE A 193 -11.20 9.56 -2.30
C ILE A 193 -10.94 8.21 -2.99
N PRO A 194 -11.55 7.08 -2.58
CA PRO A 194 -11.38 5.82 -3.30
C PRO A 194 -11.94 5.86 -4.73
N ALA A 195 -13.05 6.57 -4.97
CA ALA A 195 -13.58 6.75 -6.32
C ALA A 195 -12.61 7.52 -7.24
N ALA A 196 -11.98 8.57 -6.72
CA ALA A 196 -10.93 9.32 -7.43
C ALA A 196 -9.69 8.45 -7.65
N ASN A 197 -9.29 7.62 -6.68
CA ASN A 197 -8.20 6.65 -6.83
C ASN A 197 -8.45 5.72 -8.02
N ASN A 198 -9.63 5.08 -8.05
CA ASN A 198 -10.00 4.16 -9.13
C ASN A 198 -10.08 4.84 -10.50
N LEU A 199 -10.49 6.11 -10.55
CA LEU A 199 -10.47 6.91 -11.78
C LEU A 199 -9.03 7.15 -12.26
N ILE A 200 -8.11 7.48 -11.36
CA ILE A 200 -6.69 7.64 -11.68
C ILE A 200 -6.09 6.31 -12.16
N SER A 201 -6.41 5.19 -11.51
CA SER A 201 -6.00 3.84 -11.92
C SER A 201 -6.51 3.50 -13.33
N LEU A 202 -7.75 3.86 -13.67
CA LEU A 202 -8.31 3.69 -15.01
C LEU A 202 -7.57 4.53 -16.06
N ILE A 203 -7.30 5.82 -15.78
CA ILE A 203 -6.55 6.71 -16.67
C ILE A 203 -5.12 6.18 -16.89
N ALA A 204 -4.46 5.73 -15.83
CA ALA A 204 -3.13 5.12 -15.93
C ALA A 204 -3.17 3.84 -16.78
N GLY A 205 -4.16 2.96 -16.56
CA GLY A 205 -4.38 1.77 -17.38
C GLY A 205 -4.56 2.11 -18.85
N MET A 206 -5.44 3.05 -19.18
CA MET A 206 -5.64 3.51 -20.56
C MET A 206 -4.35 4.08 -21.18
N THR A 207 -3.58 4.85 -20.40
CA THR A 207 -2.29 5.41 -20.83
C THR A 207 -1.30 4.30 -21.21
N ILE A 208 -1.14 3.31 -20.33
CA ILE A 208 -0.21 2.19 -20.52
C ILE A 208 -0.64 1.31 -21.70
N PHE A 209 -1.90 0.90 -21.76
CA PHE A 209 -2.39 0.06 -22.87
C PHE A 209 -2.27 0.77 -24.21
N SER A 210 -2.64 2.06 -24.29
CA SER A 210 -2.52 2.85 -25.53
C SER A 210 -1.07 2.98 -25.98
N ALA A 211 -0.17 3.33 -25.05
CA ALA A 211 1.25 3.51 -25.35
C ALA A 211 1.90 2.18 -25.77
N VAL A 212 1.64 1.09 -25.04
CA VAL A 212 2.25 -0.22 -25.30
C VAL A 212 1.79 -0.81 -26.63
N PHE A 213 0.50 -0.79 -26.93
CA PHE A 213 0.00 -1.29 -28.21
C PHE A 213 0.52 -0.46 -29.38
N SER A 214 0.48 0.87 -29.26
CA SER A 214 1.02 1.76 -30.29
C SER A 214 2.49 1.45 -30.58
N THR A 215 3.32 1.41 -29.54
CA THR A 215 4.75 1.24 -29.70
C THR A 215 5.11 -0.16 -30.20
N MET A 216 4.50 -1.22 -29.66
CA MET A 216 4.84 -2.59 -30.04
C MET A 216 4.45 -2.90 -31.48
N LEU A 217 3.29 -2.44 -31.94
CA LEU A 217 2.85 -2.66 -33.31
C LEU A 217 3.67 -1.86 -34.34
N VAL A 218 4.20 -0.70 -33.95
CA VAL A 218 5.10 0.09 -34.80
C VAL A 218 6.49 -0.57 -34.90
N LEU A 219 7.06 -1.04 -33.79
CA LEU A 219 8.40 -1.64 -33.78
C LEU A 219 8.43 -3.09 -34.28
N ARG A 220 7.38 -3.85 -33.99
CA ARG A 220 7.26 -5.27 -34.27
C ARG A 220 5.90 -5.53 -34.92
N PRO A 221 5.71 -5.17 -36.20
CA PRO A 221 4.44 -5.36 -36.90
C PRO A 221 3.96 -6.83 -36.93
N GLN A 222 4.87 -7.77 -36.71
CA GLN A 222 4.59 -9.20 -36.63
C GLN A 222 3.99 -9.64 -35.28
N TYR A 223 4.00 -8.80 -34.25
CA TYR A 223 3.43 -9.16 -32.94
C TYR A 223 1.92 -9.14 -33.00
N THR A 224 1.32 -10.19 -32.46
CA THR A 224 -0.13 -10.28 -32.25
C THR A 224 -0.51 -9.58 -30.95
N GLU A 225 -1.81 -9.30 -30.77
CA GLU A 225 -2.33 -8.83 -29.48
C GLU A 225 -1.89 -9.74 -28.34
N ALA A 226 -1.92 -11.07 -28.54
CA ALA A 226 -1.51 -12.04 -27.54
C ALA A 226 -0.03 -11.89 -27.12
N ASP A 227 0.86 -11.58 -28.07
CA ASP A 227 2.28 -11.35 -27.77
C ASP A 227 2.49 -10.10 -26.92
N ILE A 228 1.76 -9.02 -27.24
CA ILE A 228 1.80 -7.76 -26.49
C ILE A 228 1.28 -7.98 -25.06
N ILE A 229 0.21 -8.75 -24.91
CA ILE A 229 -0.34 -9.07 -23.59
C ILE A 229 0.60 -9.97 -22.80
N ASN A 230 1.25 -10.95 -23.43
CA ASN A 230 2.28 -11.76 -22.77
C ASN A 230 3.44 -10.88 -22.26
N ILE A 231 3.83 -9.84 -23.00
CA ILE A 231 4.82 -8.85 -22.54
C ILE A 231 4.31 -8.07 -21.32
N LEU A 232 3.07 -7.57 -21.36
CA LEU A 232 2.46 -6.86 -20.23
C LEU A 232 2.31 -7.75 -18.98
N MET A 233 2.10 -9.05 -19.16
CA MET A 233 1.98 -10.04 -18.08
C MET A 233 3.33 -10.56 -17.59
N ASN A 234 4.42 -10.37 -18.35
CA ASN A 234 5.76 -10.80 -17.96
C ASN A 234 6.38 -9.81 -16.97
N SER A 235 6.04 -9.97 -15.70
CA SER A 235 6.38 -9.00 -14.65
C SER A 235 7.77 -9.17 -14.05
N GLY A 236 8.59 -10.14 -14.48
CA GLY A 236 9.91 -10.42 -13.87
C GLY A 236 9.82 -10.70 -12.36
N PRO A 237 10.94 -10.88 -11.65
CA PRO A 237 10.92 -10.96 -10.18
C PRO A 237 10.41 -9.64 -9.56
N GLY A 238 9.54 -9.74 -8.53
CA GLY A 238 9.05 -8.58 -7.78
C GLY A 238 8.20 -7.58 -8.58
N ASN A 239 7.50 -8.05 -9.64
CA ASN A 239 6.65 -7.21 -10.49
C ASN A 239 7.35 -6.02 -11.18
N THR A 240 8.67 -6.13 -11.39
CA THR A 240 9.54 -5.05 -11.90
C THR A 240 9.59 -4.93 -13.42
N GLY A 241 9.16 -5.96 -14.14
CA GLY A 241 9.34 -6.14 -15.57
C GLY A 241 8.72 -5.05 -16.41
N LEU A 242 7.44 -4.73 -16.18
CA LEU A 242 6.78 -3.71 -17.00
C LEU A 242 7.46 -2.34 -16.83
N THR A 243 7.62 -1.91 -15.58
CA THR A 243 8.05 -0.55 -15.24
C THR A 243 9.53 -0.29 -15.54
N PHE A 244 10.42 -1.20 -15.15
CA PHE A 244 11.87 -0.95 -15.19
C PHE A 244 12.58 -1.62 -16.37
N ILE A 245 11.92 -2.56 -17.05
CA ILE A 245 12.50 -3.24 -18.22
C ILE A 245 11.79 -2.83 -19.51
N TRP A 246 10.45 -2.87 -19.55
CA TRP A 246 9.73 -2.65 -20.80
C TRP A 246 9.43 -1.18 -21.10
N LEU A 247 9.04 -0.39 -20.11
CA LEU A 247 8.70 1.02 -20.32
C LEU A 247 9.88 1.88 -20.80
N PRO A 248 11.14 1.72 -20.31
CA PRO A 248 12.27 2.46 -20.87
C PRO A 248 12.48 2.18 -22.36
N VAL A 249 12.38 0.92 -22.77
CA VAL A 249 12.47 0.50 -24.19
C VAL A 249 11.33 1.09 -25.00
N LEU A 250 10.12 1.11 -24.42
CA LEU A 250 8.96 1.71 -25.05
C LEU A 250 9.15 3.21 -25.29
N PHE A 251 9.66 3.94 -24.30
CA PHE A 251 9.86 5.37 -24.44
C PHE A 251 10.92 5.71 -25.48
N GLU A 252 11.98 4.92 -25.61
CA GLU A 252 13.02 5.14 -26.63
C GLU A 252 12.46 5.23 -28.06
N THR A 253 11.34 4.57 -28.33
CA THR A 253 10.68 4.60 -29.64
C THR A 253 10.14 5.96 -30.06
N ALA A 254 9.95 6.86 -29.09
CA ALA A 254 9.56 8.24 -29.35
C ALA A 254 10.79 9.17 -29.53
N GLY A 255 12.00 8.61 -29.63
CA GLY A 255 13.25 9.34 -29.83
C GLY A 255 13.51 10.34 -28.71
N THR A 256 13.89 11.58 -29.05
CA THR A 256 14.22 12.63 -28.07
C THR A 256 13.04 12.96 -27.15
N LEU A 257 11.80 12.93 -27.66
CA LEU A 257 10.61 13.12 -26.83
C LEU A 257 10.41 11.94 -25.85
N GLY A 258 10.82 10.74 -26.27
CA GLY A 258 10.83 9.52 -25.47
C GLY A 258 11.58 9.66 -24.16
N ARG A 259 12.81 10.17 -24.22
CA ARG A 259 13.60 10.43 -23.02
C ARG A 259 12.92 11.40 -22.06
N ALA A 260 12.30 12.47 -22.58
CA ALA A 260 11.53 13.39 -21.75
C ALA A 260 10.31 12.70 -21.09
N LEU A 261 9.61 11.84 -21.83
CA LEU A 261 8.48 11.08 -21.31
C LEU A 261 8.89 10.05 -20.24
N ALA A 262 10.03 9.38 -20.42
CA ALA A 262 10.60 8.48 -19.42
C ALA A 262 10.94 9.22 -18.12
N CYS A 263 11.58 10.39 -18.22
CA CYS A 263 11.85 11.24 -17.07
C CYS A 263 10.55 11.64 -16.35
N LEU A 264 9.54 12.12 -17.08
CA LEU A 264 8.24 12.48 -16.52
C LEU A 264 7.55 11.28 -15.86
N PHE A 265 7.62 10.09 -16.47
CA PHE A 265 7.04 8.87 -15.95
C PHE A 265 7.69 8.45 -14.63
N PHE A 266 9.03 8.37 -14.55
CA PHE A 266 9.71 8.02 -13.30
C PHE A 266 9.59 9.10 -12.23
N LEU A 267 9.48 10.38 -12.63
CA LEU A 267 9.16 11.47 -11.71
C LEU A 267 7.76 11.32 -11.12
N CYS A 268 6.78 10.97 -11.97
CA CYS A 268 5.41 10.69 -11.57
C CYS A 268 5.37 9.52 -10.56
N LEU A 269 6.01 8.39 -10.89
CA LEU A 269 6.13 7.26 -9.96
C LEU A 269 6.84 7.62 -8.65
N SER A 270 7.87 8.46 -8.71
CA SER A 270 8.59 8.95 -7.54
C SER A 270 7.70 9.77 -6.62
N PHE A 271 6.82 10.63 -7.17
CA PHE A 271 5.87 11.40 -6.38
C PHE A 271 4.75 10.54 -5.80
N ALA A 272 4.21 9.60 -6.58
CA ALA A 272 3.23 8.63 -6.11
C ALA A 272 3.78 7.76 -4.97
N GLY A 273 5.02 7.29 -5.11
CA GLY A 273 5.68 6.48 -4.09
C GLY A 273 6.05 7.28 -2.85
N LEU A 274 6.56 8.50 -3.00
CA LEU A 274 6.91 9.34 -1.86
C LEU A 274 5.68 9.69 -1.02
N THR A 275 4.55 10.03 -1.65
CA THR A 275 3.30 10.34 -0.92
C THR A 275 2.76 9.13 -0.15
N SER A 276 2.88 7.92 -0.71
CA SER A 276 2.52 6.67 -0.01
C SER A 276 3.45 6.38 1.17
N LEU A 277 4.77 6.54 0.99
CA LEU A 277 5.75 6.31 2.06
C LEU A 277 5.60 7.31 3.23
N ILE A 278 5.21 8.56 2.94
CA ILE A 278 4.89 9.57 3.96
C ILE A 278 3.79 9.07 4.90
N ALA A 279 2.75 8.39 4.38
CA ALA A 279 1.68 7.83 5.19
C ALA A 279 2.17 6.76 6.17
N SER A 280 3.04 5.85 5.70
CA SER A 280 3.62 4.79 6.55
C SER A 280 4.51 5.37 7.65
N VAL A 281 5.32 6.38 7.32
CA VAL A 281 6.17 7.07 8.30
C VAL A 281 5.31 7.86 9.30
N GLU A 282 4.24 8.52 8.86
CA GLU A 282 3.30 9.23 9.74
C GLU A 282 2.66 8.28 10.74
N GLN A 283 2.16 7.12 10.30
CA GLN A 283 1.50 6.17 11.19
C GLN A 283 2.42 5.67 12.31
N PHE A 284 3.65 5.30 11.97
CA PHE A 284 4.62 4.86 12.96
C PHE A 284 5.03 6.00 13.90
N THR A 285 5.29 7.19 13.34
CA THR A 285 5.65 8.38 14.12
C THR A 285 4.55 8.76 15.11
N HIS A 286 3.30 8.85 14.65
CA HIS A 286 2.15 9.23 15.49
C HIS A 286 1.88 8.19 16.58
N THR A 287 2.13 6.91 16.32
CA THR A 287 2.05 5.85 17.34
C THR A 287 3.07 6.08 18.47
N LEU A 288 4.29 6.47 18.13
CA LEU A 288 5.31 6.80 19.14
C LEU A 288 4.98 8.09 19.90
N GLU A 289 4.37 9.08 19.24
CA GLU A 289 3.88 10.30 19.88
C GLU A 289 2.79 10.03 20.91
N ASP A 290 1.85 9.13 20.61
CA ASP A 290 0.82 8.69 21.56
C ASP A 290 1.43 8.04 22.82
N TRP A 291 2.62 7.44 22.68
CA TRP A 291 3.40 6.90 23.81
C TRP A 291 4.24 7.95 24.55
N GLY A 292 4.11 9.22 24.18
CA GLY A 292 4.75 10.36 24.82
C GLY A 292 6.12 10.72 24.27
N MET A 293 6.56 10.11 23.16
CA MET A 293 7.81 10.51 22.50
C MET A 293 7.61 11.86 21.81
N ARG A 294 8.60 12.77 21.92
CA ARG A 294 8.56 14.01 21.14
C ARG A 294 8.70 13.67 19.65
N ARG A 295 7.91 14.33 18.81
CA ARG A 295 7.84 14.09 17.36
C ARG A 295 9.20 13.93 16.67
N LEU A 296 10.14 14.84 16.93
CA LEU A 296 11.45 14.81 16.29
C LEU A 296 12.22 13.51 16.59
N TYR A 297 12.14 13.02 17.84
CA TYR A 297 12.76 11.75 18.22
C TYR A 297 11.99 10.55 17.64
N ALA A 298 10.66 10.63 17.55
CA ALA A 298 9.84 9.61 16.91
C ALA A 298 10.18 9.47 15.41
N VAL A 299 10.27 10.58 14.67
CA VAL A 299 10.67 10.59 13.25
C VAL A 299 12.09 10.07 13.09
N PHE A 300 13.03 10.48 13.94
CA PHE A 300 14.42 10.01 13.87
C PHE A 300 14.53 8.51 14.15
N LEU A 301 13.78 7.99 15.12
CA LEU A 301 13.71 6.56 15.39
C LEU A 301 13.09 5.80 14.21
N CYS A 302 12.00 6.33 13.62
CA CYS A 302 11.40 5.79 12.41
C CYS A 302 12.41 5.72 11.26
N LEU A 303 13.19 6.78 11.06
CA LEU A 303 14.23 6.84 10.03
C LEU A 303 15.27 5.74 10.23
N ILE A 304 15.81 5.59 11.45
CA ILE A 304 16.84 4.58 11.73
C ILE A 304 16.28 3.16 11.53
N LEU A 305 15.10 2.88 12.07
CA LEU A 305 14.51 1.54 12.00
C LEU A 305 14.11 1.19 10.56
N MET A 306 13.40 2.09 9.88
CA MET A 306 12.96 1.85 8.51
C MET A 306 14.16 1.74 7.57
N PHE A 307 15.15 2.63 7.67
CA PHE A 307 16.38 2.52 6.88
C PHE A 307 17.08 1.19 7.13
N GLY A 308 17.29 0.81 8.41
CA GLY A 308 18.01 -0.41 8.78
C GLY A 308 17.32 -1.69 8.29
N ILE A 309 16.00 -1.79 8.45
CA ILE A 309 15.23 -2.97 8.00
C ILE A 309 15.17 -3.02 6.47
N SER A 310 14.99 -1.88 5.81
CA SER A 310 14.94 -1.81 4.34
C SER A 310 16.24 -2.26 3.68
N GLN A 311 17.39 -2.18 4.37
CA GLN A 311 18.67 -2.61 3.80
C GLN A 311 18.72 -4.10 3.46
N ALA A 312 17.95 -4.95 4.14
CA ALA A 312 17.87 -6.36 3.78
C ALA A 312 17.27 -6.53 2.37
N SER A 313 16.13 -5.87 2.10
CA SER A 313 15.47 -5.87 0.79
C SER A 313 16.26 -5.09 -0.28
N ALA A 314 17.00 -4.05 0.10
CA ALA A 314 17.82 -3.28 -0.84
C ALA A 314 19.09 -4.04 -1.29
N ASN A 315 19.61 -4.96 -0.47
CA ASN A 315 20.78 -5.76 -0.82
C ASN A 315 20.43 -7.04 -1.58
N ASP A 316 19.24 -7.59 -1.37
CA ASP A 316 18.82 -8.85 -1.99
C ASP A 316 17.36 -8.75 -2.45
N ILE A 317 17.18 -8.80 -3.77
CA ILE A 317 15.87 -8.75 -4.42
C ILE A 317 14.99 -9.96 -4.06
N MET A 318 15.58 -11.10 -3.67
CA MET A 318 14.82 -12.25 -3.19
C MET A 318 14.22 -11.96 -1.82
N ILE A 319 14.95 -11.26 -0.94
CA ILE A 319 14.38 -10.77 0.32
C ILE A 319 13.24 -9.79 0.02
N LEU A 320 13.45 -8.83 -0.90
CA LEU A 320 12.38 -7.91 -1.29
C LEU A 320 11.13 -8.65 -1.79
N THR A 321 11.31 -9.63 -2.68
CA THR A 321 10.23 -10.46 -3.22
C THR A 321 9.49 -11.20 -2.10
N ASN A 322 10.21 -11.78 -1.15
CA ASN A 322 9.60 -12.41 0.02
C ASN A 322 8.82 -11.41 0.88
N GLN A 323 9.40 -10.24 1.18
CA GLN A 323 8.75 -9.27 2.06
C GLN A 323 7.50 -8.65 1.41
N ASP A 324 7.53 -8.39 0.10
CA ASP A 324 6.36 -7.96 -0.67
C ASP A 324 5.25 -9.01 -0.61
N PHE A 325 5.62 -10.28 -0.84
CA PHE A 325 4.69 -11.40 -0.77
C PHE A 325 4.08 -11.56 0.63
N VAL A 326 4.91 -11.67 1.66
CA VAL A 326 4.48 -11.98 3.04
C VAL A 326 3.62 -10.86 3.63
N TRP A 327 4.08 -9.61 3.53
CA TRP A 327 3.40 -8.50 4.19
C TRP A 327 2.25 -7.94 3.37
N GLY A 328 2.26 -8.10 2.04
CA GLY A 328 1.11 -7.80 1.19
C GLY A 328 -0.13 -8.57 1.67
N PHE A 329 -0.05 -9.89 1.77
CA PHE A 329 -1.21 -10.68 2.22
C PHE A 329 -1.60 -10.47 3.69
N ALA A 330 -0.69 -9.95 4.52
CA ALA A 330 -0.99 -9.60 5.91
C ALA A 330 -1.99 -8.43 6.03
N LEU A 331 -2.17 -7.61 4.99
CA LEU A 331 -3.17 -6.54 4.97
C LEU A 331 -4.60 -7.07 5.15
N VAL A 332 -4.90 -8.29 4.69
CA VAL A 332 -6.23 -8.88 4.91
C VAL A 332 -6.48 -9.13 6.39
N ILE A 333 -5.44 -9.54 7.14
CA ILE A 333 -5.50 -9.67 8.61
C ILE A 333 -5.72 -8.29 9.24
N ASN A 334 -5.06 -7.24 8.76
CA ASN A 334 -5.30 -5.88 9.25
C ASN A 334 -6.77 -5.46 9.08
N GLY A 335 -7.34 -5.71 7.89
CA GLY A 335 -8.76 -5.48 7.61
C GLY A 335 -9.68 -6.23 8.59
N LEU A 336 -9.41 -7.52 8.83
CA LEU A 336 -10.15 -8.32 9.80
C LEU A 336 -10.07 -7.76 11.24
N LEU A 337 -8.90 -7.24 11.65
CA LEU A 337 -8.74 -6.64 12.98
C LEU A 337 -9.52 -5.33 13.12
N LEU A 338 -9.61 -4.52 12.06
CA LEU A 338 -10.45 -3.32 12.06
C LEU A 338 -11.95 -3.66 12.04
N LEU A 339 -12.35 -4.72 11.34
CA LEU A 339 -13.71 -5.25 11.41
C LEU A 339 -14.03 -5.75 12.83
N TYR A 340 -13.09 -6.45 13.46
CA TYR A 340 -13.19 -6.87 14.86
C TYR A 340 -13.40 -5.68 15.81
N LEU A 341 -12.72 -4.55 15.58
CA LEU A 341 -12.94 -3.33 16.36
C LEU A 341 -14.38 -2.83 16.24
N VAL A 342 -14.93 -2.76 15.03
CA VAL A 342 -16.33 -2.34 14.83
C VAL A 342 -17.31 -3.34 15.42
N TRP A 343 -17.05 -4.65 15.29
CA TRP A 343 -17.87 -5.69 15.91
C TRP A 343 -17.89 -5.60 17.43
N HIS A 344 -16.75 -5.27 18.05
CA HIS A 344 -16.66 -5.13 19.50
C HIS A 344 -17.42 -3.91 20.02
N VAL A 345 -17.36 -2.79 19.29
CA VAL A 345 -18.14 -1.58 19.60
C VAL A 345 -19.63 -1.78 19.29
N GLY A 346 -19.94 -2.59 18.28
CA GLY A 346 -21.28 -2.77 17.72
C GLY A 346 -21.49 -1.88 16.48
N ALA A 347 -21.79 -2.48 15.33
CA ALA A 347 -21.88 -1.77 14.05
C ALA A 347 -22.88 -0.60 14.05
N LEU A 348 -24.04 -0.79 14.68
CA LEU A 348 -25.06 0.26 14.82
C LEU A 348 -24.55 1.44 15.64
N VAL A 349 -23.96 1.15 16.81
CA VAL A 349 -23.39 2.18 17.70
C VAL A 349 -22.27 2.92 16.98
N TYR A 350 -21.41 2.19 16.28
CA TYR A 350 -20.30 2.76 15.52
C TYR A 350 -20.81 3.69 14.40
N ARG A 351 -21.83 3.29 13.64
CA ARG A 351 -22.42 4.10 12.57
C ARG A 351 -23.12 5.35 13.11
N GLU A 352 -23.98 5.20 14.12
CA GLU A 352 -24.73 6.34 14.62
C GLU A 352 -23.84 7.27 15.44
N GLU A 353 -23.18 6.78 16.49
CA GLU A 353 -22.45 7.64 17.41
C GLU A 353 -21.14 8.18 16.82
N PHE A 354 -20.35 7.37 16.08
CA PHE A 354 -18.98 7.78 15.68
C PHE A 354 -18.96 8.45 14.30
N ILE A 355 -19.96 8.17 13.46
CA ILE A 355 -20.05 8.68 12.09
C ILE A 355 -21.13 9.75 11.99
N ASN A 356 -22.41 9.36 12.12
CA ASN A 356 -23.55 10.21 11.81
C ASN A 356 -23.75 11.35 12.84
N GLU A 357 -23.74 11.04 14.14
CA GLU A 357 -24.01 12.01 15.21
C GLU A 357 -22.76 12.84 15.58
N TYR A 358 -21.57 12.27 15.43
CA TYR A 358 -20.32 12.99 15.72
C TYR A 358 -20.00 14.04 14.65
N GLY A 359 -20.34 13.77 13.39
CA GLY A 359 -20.15 14.69 12.27
C GLY A 359 -21.21 15.80 12.25
N THR A 360 -20.80 17.03 11.93
CA THR A 360 -21.73 18.18 11.87
C THR A 360 -22.09 18.61 10.45
N ASP A 361 -21.27 18.26 9.45
CA ASP A 361 -21.45 18.61 8.03
C ASP A 361 -20.99 17.43 7.15
N ASP A 362 -21.82 16.40 7.05
CA ASP A 362 -21.50 15.18 6.31
C ASP A 362 -22.73 14.54 5.66
N TRP A 363 -22.50 13.61 4.74
CA TRP A 363 -23.55 12.74 4.24
C TRP A 363 -23.97 11.73 5.31
N HIS A 364 -25.27 11.46 5.40
CA HIS A 364 -25.79 10.47 6.33
C HIS A 364 -25.47 9.05 5.84
N LEU A 365 -24.84 8.25 6.69
CA LEU A 365 -24.48 6.87 6.37
C LEU A 365 -25.68 5.94 6.57
N ALA A 366 -26.11 5.31 5.48
CA ALA A 366 -27.25 4.40 5.47
C ALA A 366 -26.99 3.10 6.26
N VAL A 367 -28.08 2.50 6.75
CA VAL A 367 -28.08 1.22 7.49
C VAL A 367 -27.53 0.04 6.69
N THR A 368 -27.46 0.14 5.36
CA THR A 368 -26.82 -0.87 4.50
C THR A 368 -25.35 -1.07 4.85
N TRP A 369 -24.68 -0.04 5.38
CA TRP A 369 -23.30 -0.14 5.84
C TRP A 369 -23.14 -1.14 7.00
N ASP A 370 -24.13 -1.21 7.92
CA ASP A 370 -24.10 -2.15 9.04
C ASP A 370 -24.07 -3.60 8.53
N TRP A 371 -24.85 -3.90 7.50
CA TRP A 371 -24.86 -5.22 6.86
C TRP A 371 -23.54 -5.55 6.17
N VAL A 372 -22.94 -4.56 5.50
CA VAL A 372 -21.64 -4.73 4.83
C VAL A 372 -20.55 -5.09 5.84
N VAL A 373 -20.43 -4.32 6.92
CA VAL A 373 -19.38 -4.52 7.93
C VAL A 373 -19.64 -5.73 8.83
N ARG A 374 -20.91 -6.07 9.06
CA ARG A 374 -21.27 -7.20 9.93
C ARG A 374 -21.19 -8.56 9.22
N TYR A 375 -21.44 -8.62 7.92
CA TYR A 375 -21.55 -9.89 7.21
C TYR A 375 -20.71 -9.95 5.94
N ILE A 376 -20.84 -8.97 5.05
CA ILE A 376 -20.23 -9.05 3.71
C ILE A 376 -18.70 -8.97 3.79
N ALA A 377 -18.14 -7.92 4.36
CA ALA A 377 -16.69 -7.72 4.42
C ALA A 377 -15.95 -8.81 5.23
N PRO A 378 -16.49 -9.34 6.35
CA PRO A 378 -15.92 -10.49 7.04
C PRO A 378 -15.90 -11.76 6.18
N VAL A 379 -17.01 -12.07 5.49
CA VAL A 379 -17.09 -13.23 4.59
C VAL A 379 -16.10 -13.07 3.42
N GLU A 380 -16.05 -11.87 2.84
CA GLU A 380 -15.11 -11.52 1.78
C GLU A 380 -13.66 -11.75 2.21
N ALA A 381 -13.24 -11.22 3.36
CA ALA A 381 -11.89 -11.38 3.87
C ALA A 381 -11.53 -12.87 4.13
N VAL A 382 -12.47 -13.66 4.66
CA VAL A 382 -12.28 -15.11 4.85
C VAL A 382 -12.13 -15.81 3.50
N VAL A 383 -12.99 -15.49 2.52
CA VAL A 383 -12.92 -16.07 1.17
C VAL A 383 -11.60 -15.71 0.50
N LEU A 384 -11.12 -14.47 0.61
CA LEU A 384 -9.85 -14.03 0.04
C LEU A 384 -8.66 -14.79 0.65
N ILE A 385 -8.59 -14.94 1.98
CA ILE A 385 -7.50 -15.68 2.63
C ILE A 385 -7.54 -17.17 2.26
N VAL A 386 -8.71 -17.79 2.29
CA VAL A 386 -8.87 -19.21 1.94
C VAL A 386 -8.52 -19.45 0.48
N TRP A 387 -9.04 -18.62 -0.42
CA TRP A 387 -8.74 -18.71 -1.85
C TRP A 387 -7.25 -18.53 -2.12
N TRP A 388 -6.64 -17.48 -1.56
CA TRP A 388 -5.21 -17.23 -1.70
C TRP A 388 -4.41 -18.44 -1.21
N THR A 389 -4.74 -18.99 -0.04
CA THR A 389 -4.06 -20.16 0.53
C THR A 389 -4.19 -21.39 -0.37
N VAL A 390 -5.41 -21.71 -0.82
CA VAL A 390 -5.65 -22.85 -1.72
C VAL A 390 -4.95 -22.66 -3.06
N SER A 391 -5.03 -21.46 -3.63
CA SER A 391 -4.38 -21.12 -4.90
C SER A 391 -2.87 -21.27 -4.78
N LEU A 392 -2.27 -20.74 -3.72
CA LEU A 392 -0.83 -20.78 -3.46
C LEU A 392 -0.33 -22.22 -3.26
N ILE A 393 -0.99 -22.99 -2.41
CA ILE A 393 -0.64 -24.40 -2.19
C ILE A 393 -0.77 -25.18 -3.50
N SER A 394 -1.86 -24.96 -4.24
CA SER A 394 -2.11 -25.68 -5.50
C SER A 394 -1.11 -25.33 -6.61
N SER A 395 -0.62 -24.09 -6.67
CA SER A 395 0.39 -23.67 -7.64
C SER A 395 1.77 -24.23 -7.27
N GLN A 396 2.09 -24.24 -5.98
CA GLN A 396 3.35 -24.77 -5.44
C GLN A 396 3.48 -26.27 -5.65
N THR A 397 2.45 -27.05 -5.33
CA THR A 397 2.45 -28.51 -5.55
C THR A 397 2.56 -28.89 -7.03
N ARG A 398 2.20 -28.00 -7.97
CA ARG A 398 2.29 -28.30 -9.41
C ARG A 398 3.67 -28.02 -9.99
N ASN A 399 4.28 -26.89 -9.66
CA ASN A 399 5.44 -26.37 -10.42
C ASN A 399 6.47 -25.59 -9.56
N GLY A 400 6.37 -25.63 -8.21
CA GLY A 400 7.19 -24.81 -7.32
C GLY A 400 7.83 -25.60 -6.16
N PRO A 401 8.55 -24.92 -5.26
CA PRO A 401 8.96 -25.51 -3.99
C PRO A 401 7.70 -25.93 -3.21
N GLU A 402 7.79 -27.04 -2.48
CA GLU A 402 6.66 -27.55 -1.72
C GLU A 402 6.18 -26.49 -0.71
N TRP A 403 4.85 -26.39 -0.52
CA TRP A 403 4.25 -25.29 0.26
C TRP A 403 4.72 -25.25 1.71
N TYR A 404 5.22 -26.38 2.23
CA TYR A 404 5.75 -26.53 3.59
C TYR A 404 7.25 -26.19 3.72
N GLU A 405 7.94 -25.96 2.61
CA GLU A 405 9.34 -25.53 2.62
C GLU A 405 9.47 -24.05 3.00
N LEU A 406 10.66 -23.62 3.39
CA LEU A 406 10.96 -22.23 3.73
C LEU A 406 11.58 -21.50 2.53
N GLY A 407 10.83 -21.44 1.42
CA GLY A 407 11.21 -20.73 0.20
C GLY A 407 10.65 -19.30 0.11
N THR A 408 11.17 -18.50 -0.82
CA THR A 408 10.89 -17.05 -0.96
C THR A 408 9.41 -16.68 -1.01
N GLU A 409 8.57 -17.46 -1.68
CA GLU A 409 7.12 -17.17 -1.82
C GLU A 409 6.28 -18.33 -1.26
N THR A 410 6.82 -19.09 -0.31
CA THR A 410 6.13 -20.28 0.25
C THR A 410 5.08 -19.91 1.30
N PHE A 411 4.03 -20.73 1.36
CA PHE A 411 2.98 -20.57 2.36
C PHE A 411 3.52 -20.73 3.78
N MET A 412 4.36 -21.74 4.03
CA MET A 412 4.92 -21.99 5.35
C MET A 412 5.81 -20.85 5.85
N LEU A 413 6.70 -20.30 5.01
CA LEU A 413 7.52 -19.15 5.41
C LEU A 413 6.64 -17.95 5.79
N THR A 414 5.54 -17.74 5.06
CA THR A 414 4.56 -16.69 5.37
C THR A 414 3.93 -16.89 6.74
N LEU A 415 3.46 -18.11 7.04
CA LEU A 415 2.89 -18.44 8.34
C LEU A 415 3.89 -18.27 9.49
N VAL A 416 5.16 -18.68 9.29
CA VAL A 416 6.20 -18.55 10.31
C VAL A 416 6.47 -17.08 10.62
N GLN A 417 6.57 -16.22 9.60
CA GLN A 417 6.79 -14.78 9.81
C GLN A 417 5.59 -14.12 10.50
N TRP A 418 4.36 -14.44 10.06
CA TRP A 418 3.15 -13.93 10.69
C TRP A 418 3.01 -14.38 12.14
N ALA A 419 3.18 -15.68 12.41
CA ALA A 419 3.11 -16.22 13.76
C ALA A 419 4.21 -15.64 14.65
N GLY A 420 5.44 -15.49 14.13
CA GLY A 420 6.56 -14.88 14.84
C GLY A 420 6.26 -13.44 15.27
N LEU A 421 5.77 -12.62 14.33
CA LEU A 421 5.37 -11.24 14.64
C LEU A 421 4.19 -11.21 15.63
N MET A 422 3.16 -12.03 15.41
CA MET A 422 1.98 -12.07 16.27
C MET A 422 2.32 -12.46 17.71
N VAL A 423 3.13 -13.50 17.90
CA VAL A 423 3.60 -13.92 19.23
C VAL A 423 4.41 -12.81 19.90
N LEU A 424 5.32 -12.16 19.16
CA LEU A 424 6.13 -11.06 19.69
C LEU A 424 5.25 -9.89 20.16
N LEU A 425 4.25 -9.51 19.37
CA LEU A 425 3.36 -8.39 19.69
C LEU A 425 2.39 -8.72 20.84
N ILE A 426 1.84 -9.92 20.87
CA ILE A 426 0.95 -10.37 21.96
C ILE A 426 1.75 -10.47 23.26
N ALA A 427 2.92 -11.11 23.26
CA ALA A 427 3.78 -11.24 24.42
C ALA A 427 4.24 -9.85 24.94
N GLY A 428 4.67 -8.97 24.03
CA GLY A 428 5.04 -7.60 24.34
C GLY A 428 3.90 -6.80 24.96
N ASN A 429 2.69 -6.91 24.39
CA ASN A 429 1.50 -6.24 24.94
C ASN A 429 1.13 -6.80 26.32
N MET A 430 1.14 -8.12 26.51
CA MET A 430 0.86 -8.74 27.82
C MET A 430 1.85 -8.27 28.89
N ALA A 431 3.15 -8.21 28.56
CA ALA A 431 4.16 -7.69 29.46
C ALA A 431 3.92 -6.21 29.80
N ALA A 432 3.64 -5.36 28.80
CA ALA A 432 3.35 -3.94 29.00
C ALA A 432 2.13 -3.72 29.91
N VAL A 433 1.04 -4.46 29.66
CA VAL A 433 -0.18 -4.43 30.48
C VAL A 433 0.10 -4.87 31.91
N TYR A 434 0.85 -5.96 32.09
CA TYR A 434 1.24 -6.46 33.41
C TYR A 434 2.05 -5.40 34.20
N PHE A 435 3.07 -4.79 33.58
CA PHE A 435 3.87 -3.76 34.23
C PHE A 435 3.07 -2.48 34.51
N TYR A 436 2.14 -2.10 33.63
CA TYR A 436 1.24 -0.96 33.86
C TYR A 436 0.39 -1.16 35.12
N PHE A 437 -0.32 -2.30 35.22
CA PHE A 437 -1.15 -2.60 36.39
C PHE A 437 -0.30 -2.79 37.65
N ARG A 438 0.88 -3.41 37.56
CA ARG A 438 1.79 -3.57 38.70
C ARG A 438 2.30 -2.22 39.24
N ARG A 439 2.62 -1.27 38.36
CA ARG A 439 3.02 0.09 38.76
C ARG A 439 1.86 0.85 39.40
N ARG A 440 0.65 0.73 38.84
CA ARG A 440 -0.58 1.35 39.37
C ARG A 440 -0.93 0.81 40.75
N TYR A 441 -0.87 -0.51 40.92
CA TYR A 441 -1.05 -1.18 42.21
C TYR A 441 -0.03 -0.70 43.26
N ARG A 442 1.25 -0.59 42.89
CA ARG A 442 2.29 -0.03 43.77
C ARG A 442 2.07 1.43 44.17
N ARG A 443 1.33 2.21 43.38
CA ARG A 443 0.97 3.61 43.69
C ARG A 443 -0.32 3.75 44.51
N GLY A 444 -0.97 2.64 44.88
CA GLY A 444 -2.22 2.67 45.65
C GLY A 444 -3.43 3.17 44.86
N GLU A 445 -3.34 3.28 43.53
CA GLU A 445 -4.45 3.69 42.68
C GLU A 445 -5.42 2.50 42.51
N SER A 446 -6.57 2.56 43.18
CA SER A 446 -7.62 1.53 43.09
C SER A 446 -8.07 1.27 41.65
N THR A 447 -8.16 -0.01 41.29
CA THR A 447 -8.68 -0.52 40.02
C THR A 447 -10.20 -0.34 39.99
N ARG A 448 -10.70 0.82 39.55
CA ARG A 448 -12.01 0.85 38.90
C ARG A 448 -11.82 0.19 37.53
N LEU A 449 -12.22 -1.07 37.43
CA LEU A 449 -12.48 -1.71 36.14
C LEU A 449 -13.44 -0.78 35.38
N ILE A 450 -12.94 -0.12 34.34
CA ILE A 450 -13.81 0.55 33.36
C ILE A 450 -14.44 -0.58 32.54
N GLY A 451 -15.43 -1.24 33.15
CA GLY A 451 -16.41 -2.03 32.43
C GLY A 451 -17.49 -1.06 31.98
N ARG A 452 -17.29 -0.41 30.83
CA ARG A 452 -18.45 -0.09 29.99
C ARG A 452 -18.80 -1.37 29.25
N THR A 453 -19.52 -2.25 29.92
CA THR A 453 -20.37 -3.22 29.25
C THR A 453 -21.42 -2.42 28.49
N TYR A 454 -21.19 -2.21 27.20
CA TYR A 454 -22.29 -1.94 26.28
C TYR A 454 -23.01 -3.29 26.12
N THR A 455 -24.08 -3.48 26.90
CA THR A 455 -25.08 -4.54 26.66
C THR A 455 -25.97 -4.16 25.49
#